data_AF-A0A812PNW5-F1
#
_entry.id   AF-A0A812PNW5-F1
#
_cell.length_a   1.000
_cell.length_b   1.000
_cell.length_c   1.000
_cell.angle_alpha   90.00
_cell.angle_beta   90.00
_cell.angle_gamma   90.00
#
_symmetry.space_group_name_H-M   'P 1'
#
loop_
_entity.id
_entity.type
_entity.pdbx_description
1 polymer ?
#
loop_
_entity_poly.entity_id
_entity_poly.type
_entity_poly.pdbx_seq_one_letter_code
_entity_poly.pdbx_strand_id
1 'polypeptide(L)'
;MNFILDAFPAAVPSAASLGSNVKGLVRNLLKMQETFSFAQMLQGENVPANLRDLTQAIRPHGGEELLKFYVLYLLGFMSGLAGGKGSRFMTRSNARTTLLGLAMLQHVLEQESAPLYWTYIHRRGLELGRQAEEPADLALLRLACNCRAQTAEDVADLQDAWDQLTTSEQADLTKHFLADGITMQAVVCEFLPLCLERARSNPFVTVAALLQVLVELLRAVRSAAPGSQKIVTVDLGDLAAFILMVQNSYIFATCLSRATLTLREERFYVDVSQENWRRVREPATDVALLATSVRELVQKSRKLDDAKKTPQQVLVKCDF
;
A
#
# COMPACT_ATOMS: atom_id res chain seq x y z
N MET A 1 -18.24 -0.39 16.40
CA MET A 1 -18.80 0.94 16.77
C MET A 1 -20.34 0.97 16.78
N ASN A 2 -21.04 0.37 15.80
CA ASN A 2 -22.51 0.33 15.77
C ASN A 2 -23.13 -0.21 17.06
N PHE A 3 -22.58 -1.31 17.61
CA PHE A 3 -23.00 -1.83 18.92
C PHE A 3 -22.93 -0.80 20.04
N ILE A 4 -21.92 0.07 20.06
CA ILE A 4 -21.78 1.11 21.10
C ILE A 4 -22.88 2.16 20.95
N LEU A 5 -23.16 2.60 19.71
CA LEU A 5 -24.23 3.56 19.44
C LEU A 5 -25.61 3.05 19.86
N ASP A 6 -25.85 1.75 19.69
CA ASP A 6 -27.16 1.15 19.97
C ASP A 6 -27.30 0.69 21.44
N ALA A 7 -26.26 0.08 22.02
CA ALA A 7 -26.31 -0.48 23.38
C ALA A 7 -25.90 0.50 24.48
N PHE A 8 -25.12 1.54 24.15
CA PHE A 8 -24.59 2.50 25.14
C PHE A 8 -24.78 3.95 24.69
N PRO A 9 -26.02 4.44 24.54
CA PRO A 9 -26.28 5.81 24.07
C PRO A 9 -25.66 6.90 24.97
N ALA A 10 -25.50 6.62 26.27
CA ALA A 10 -24.83 7.52 27.21
C ALA A 10 -23.32 7.68 26.94
N ALA A 11 -22.68 6.72 26.28
CA ALA A 11 -21.27 6.80 25.89
C ALA A 11 -21.04 7.73 24.69
N VAL A 12 -22.10 8.01 23.91
CA VAL A 12 -22.05 8.91 22.74
C VAL A 12 -23.25 9.88 22.80
N PRO A 13 -23.30 10.82 23.76
CA PRO A 13 -24.49 11.66 24.00
C PRO A 13 -24.96 12.46 22.79
N SER A 14 -24.02 12.89 21.93
CA SER A 14 -24.33 13.58 20.68
C SER A 14 -25.15 12.72 19.70
N ALA A 15 -24.98 11.41 19.72
CA ALA A 15 -25.77 10.49 18.90
C ALA A 15 -27.23 10.45 19.35
N ALA A 16 -27.53 10.62 20.64
CA ALA A 16 -28.90 10.61 21.16
C ALA A 16 -29.73 11.76 20.57
N SER A 17 -29.13 12.95 20.41
CA SER A 17 -29.76 14.13 19.83
C SER A 17 -29.97 14.10 18.32
N LEU A 18 -29.40 13.12 17.60
CA LEU A 18 -29.57 13.02 16.16
C LEU A 18 -30.97 12.53 15.78
N GLY A 19 -31.55 13.15 14.75
CA GLY A 19 -32.75 12.64 14.08
C GLY A 19 -32.52 11.26 13.47
N SER A 20 -33.59 10.49 13.26
CA SER A 20 -33.54 9.13 12.71
C SER A 20 -32.77 9.04 11.39
N ASN A 21 -32.95 10.02 10.51
CA ASN A 21 -32.30 10.07 9.19
C ASN A 21 -30.77 10.17 9.35
N VAL A 22 -30.30 11.09 10.19
CA VAL A 22 -28.86 11.29 10.44
C VAL A 22 -28.25 10.09 11.17
N LYS A 23 -28.98 9.45 12.09
CA LYS A 23 -28.56 8.18 12.70
C LYS A 23 -28.36 7.09 11.64
N GLY A 24 -29.24 7.02 10.64
CA GLY A 24 -29.09 6.13 9.49
C GLY A 24 -27.79 6.40 8.70
N LEU A 25 -27.53 7.66 8.36
CA LEU A 25 -26.29 8.07 7.68
C LEU A 25 -25.04 7.72 8.48
N VAL A 26 -25.03 7.95 9.80
CA VAL A 26 -23.91 7.59 10.68
C VAL A 26 -23.66 6.08 10.70
N ARG A 27 -24.71 5.25 10.81
CA ARG A 27 -24.56 3.79 10.77
C ARG A 27 -24.00 3.30 9.43
N ASN A 28 -24.49 3.85 8.33
CA ASN A 28 -24.02 3.50 6.99
C ASN A 28 -22.58 3.95 6.78
N LEU A 29 -22.22 5.17 7.22
CA LEU A 29 -20.86 5.68 7.23
C LEU A 29 -19.90 4.73 7.99
N LEU A 30 -20.28 4.27 9.18
CA LEU A 30 -19.43 3.37 9.97
C LEU A 30 -19.19 2.03 9.26
N LYS A 31 -20.20 1.48 8.58
CA LYS A 31 -20.03 0.29 7.74
C LYS A 31 -19.11 0.56 6.54
N MET A 32 -19.25 1.71 5.89
CA MET A 32 -18.39 2.08 4.75
C MET A 32 -16.92 2.20 5.16
N GLN A 33 -16.63 2.69 6.36
CA GLN A 33 -15.26 2.77 6.88
C GLN A 33 -14.61 1.40 7.09
N GLU A 34 -15.40 0.36 7.33
CA GLU A 34 -14.91 -1.03 7.40
C GLU A 34 -14.59 -1.59 6.00
N THR A 35 -15.23 -1.08 4.95
CA THR A 35 -15.03 -1.53 3.55
C THR A 35 -13.91 -0.79 2.83
N PHE A 36 -13.77 0.52 3.09
CA PHE A 36 -12.84 1.37 2.36
C PHE A 36 -12.16 2.38 3.30
N SER A 37 -10.83 2.31 3.35
CA SER A 37 -10.01 3.29 4.05
C SER A 37 -9.52 4.36 3.08
N PHE A 38 -9.98 5.60 3.29
CA PHE A 38 -9.54 6.73 2.48
C PHE A 38 -8.05 7.05 2.70
N ALA A 39 -7.54 6.90 3.92
CA ALA A 39 -6.12 7.13 4.21
C ALA A 39 -5.22 6.15 3.44
N GLN A 40 -5.60 4.88 3.35
CA GLN A 40 -4.91 3.87 2.56
C GLN A 40 -4.99 4.17 1.06
N MET A 41 -6.13 4.65 0.57
CA MET A 41 -6.26 5.11 -0.82
C MET A 41 -5.29 6.26 -1.13
N LEU A 42 -5.18 7.25 -0.23
CA LEU A 42 -4.26 8.37 -0.43
C LEU A 42 -2.80 7.91 -0.52
N GLN A 43 -2.46 6.83 0.19
CA GLN A 43 -1.14 6.20 0.20
C GLN A 43 -0.97 5.14 -0.91
N GLY A 44 -1.97 4.91 -1.76
CA GLY A 44 -1.90 3.90 -2.82
C GLY A 44 -1.86 2.45 -2.32
N GLU A 45 -2.24 2.20 -1.07
CA GLU A 45 -2.36 0.85 -0.49
C GLU A 45 -3.60 0.13 -1.02
N ASN A 46 -4.72 0.85 -1.16
CA ASN A 46 -5.94 0.30 -1.77
C ASN A 46 -5.70 -0.16 -3.21
N VAL A 47 -6.61 -0.99 -3.71
CA VAL A 47 -6.71 -1.39 -5.10
C VAL A 47 -8.06 -0.94 -5.69
N PRO A 48 -8.20 -0.89 -7.02
CA PRO A 48 -9.47 -0.61 -7.69
C PRO A 48 -10.70 -1.33 -7.11
N ALA A 49 -10.56 -2.59 -6.69
CA ALA A 49 -11.65 -3.35 -6.08
C ALA A 49 -12.16 -2.73 -4.76
N ASN A 50 -11.29 -2.13 -3.93
CA ASN A 50 -11.77 -1.44 -2.73
C ASN A 50 -12.67 -0.25 -3.09
N LEU A 51 -12.38 0.44 -4.20
CA LEU A 51 -13.22 1.54 -4.68
C LEU A 51 -14.55 1.02 -5.25
N ARG A 52 -14.54 -0.15 -5.91
CA ARG A 52 -15.77 -0.83 -6.34
C ARG A 52 -16.63 -1.22 -5.15
N ASP A 53 -16.02 -1.76 -4.11
CA ASP A 53 -16.73 -2.18 -2.89
C ASP A 53 -17.32 -0.96 -2.16
N LEU A 54 -16.62 0.19 -2.18
CA LEU A 54 -17.17 1.47 -1.75
C LEU A 54 -18.42 1.87 -2.57
N THR A 55 -18.34 1.81 -3.91
CA THR A 55 -19.49 2.10 -4.79
C THR A 55 -20.68 1.19 -4.46
N GLN A 56 -20.43 -0.11 -4.25
CA GLN A 56 -21.47 -1.09 -3.90
C GLN A 56 -22.06 -0.86 -2.51
N ALA A 57 -21.28 -0.35 -1.55
CA ALA A 57 -21.78 0.03 -0.23
C ALA A 57 -22.65 1.29 -0.26
N ILE A 58 -22.37 2.25 -1.16
CA ILE A 58 -23.09 3.52 -1.21
C ILE A 58 -24.44 3.41 -1.93
N ARG A 59 -24.48 2.72 -3.08
CA ARG A 59 -25.67 2.68 -3.96
C ARG A 59 -26.97 2.25 -3.25
N PRO A 60 -26.99 1.21 -2.41
CA PRO A 60 -28.22 0.76 -1.74
C PRO A 60 -28.71 1.67 -0.61
N HIS A 61 -27.88 2.63 -0.16
CA HIS A 61 -28.05 3.30 1.14
C HIS A 61 -28.19 4.83 1.05
N GLY A 62 -28.58 5.34 -0.12
CA GLY A 62 -28.84 6.77 -0.33
C GLY A 62 -28.02 7.40 -1.46
N GLY A 63 -27.11 6.64 -2.10
CA GLY A 63 -26.38 7.11 -3.27
C GLY A 63 -25.61 8.41 -2.99
N GLU A 64 -26.02 9.48 -3.66
CA GLU A 64 -25.35 10.78 -3.59
C GLU A 64 -25.41 11.43 -2.19
N GLU A 65 -26.52 11.30 -1.45
CA GLU A 65 -26.64 11.89 -0.11
C GLU A 65 -25.64 11.27 0.87
N LEU A 66 -25.53 9.94 0.85
CA LEU A 66 -24.57 9.22 1.68
C LEU A 66 -23.13 9.54 1.27
N LEU A 67 -22.85 9.68 -0.03
CA LEU A 67 -21.53 10.10 -0.51
C LEU A 67 -21.16 11.52 -0.02
N LYS A 68 -22.08 12.48 -0.08
CA LYS A 68 -21.87 13.84 0.44
C LYS A 68 -21.57 13.82 1.94
N PHE A 69 -22.35 13.04 2.70
CA PHE A 69 -22.12 12.86 4.14
C PHE A 69 -20.75 12.21 4.42
N TYR A 70 -20.37 11.20 3.62
CA TYR A 70 -19.08 10.52 3.70
C TYR A 70 -17.91 11.48 3.45
N VAL A 71 -17.97 12.29 2.39
CA VAL A 71 -16.95 13.30 2.05
C VAL A 71 -16.78 14.32 3.18
N LEU A 72 -17.89 14.79 3.76
CA LEU A 72 -17.84 15.72 4.90
C LEU A 72 -17.16 15.08 6.12
N TYR A 73 -17.50 13.82 6.42
CA TYR A 73 -16.83 13.05 7.47
C TYR A 73 -15.33 12.93 7.19
N LEU A 74 -14.93 12.56 5.96
CA LEU A 74 -13.52 12.40 5.60
C LEU A 74 -12.74 13.69 5.82
N LEU A 75 -13.29 14.85 5.44
CA LEU A 75 -12.63 16.13 5.66
C LEU A 75 -12.40 16.41 7.16
N GLY A 76 -13.40 16.14 7.99
CA GLY A 76 -13.29 16.25 9.45
C GLY A 76 -12.29 15.26 10.05
N PHE A 77 -12.35 14.00 9.62
CA PHE A 77 -11.45 12.93 10.06
C PHE A 77 -9.99 13.25 9.72
N MET A 78 -9.69 13.60 8.46
CA MET A 78 -8.35 13.97 8.02
C MET A 78 -7.83 15.21 8.75
N SER A 79 -8.70 16.18 9.02
CA SER A 79 -8.35 17.36 9.82
C SER A 79 -8.03 17.02 11.28
N GLY A 80 -8.61 15.95 11.83
CA GLY A 80 -8.44 15.51 13.22
C GLY A 80 -7.32 14.50 13.46
N LEU A 81 -6.69 13.95 12.41
CA LEU A 81 -5.71 12.85 12.50
C LEU A 81 -4.55 13.10 13.49
N ALA A 82 -4.16 14.36 13.72
CA ALA A 82 -3.12 14.73 14.68
C ALA A 82 -3.62 14.79 16.15
N GLY A 83 -4.53 13.90 16.53
CA GLY A 83 -5.03 13.78 17.90
C GLY A 83 -5.90 14.96 18.34
N GLY A 84 -6.73 15.51 17.46
CA GLY A 84 -7.68 16.57 17.79
C GLY A 84 -7.05 17.95 18.05
N LYS A 85 -5.73 18.11 17.86
CA LYS A 85 -5.04 19.42 17.94
C LYS A 85 -5.28 20.28 16.68
N GLY A 86 -6.51 20.29 16.18
CA GLY A 86 -6.93 21.00 14.97
C GLY A 86 -6.25 20.50 13.69
N SER A 87 -6.25 21.36 12.66
CA SER A 87 -5.80 21.08 11.29
C SER A 87 -4.29 20.90 11.11
N ARG A 88 -3.52 20.57 12.16
CA ARG A 88 -2.05 20.40 12.07
C ARG A 88 -1.64 19.29 11.11
N PHE A 89 -2.47 18.27 10.95
CA PHE A 89 -2.27 17.25 9.92
C PHE A 89 -2.45 17.82 8.51
N MET A 90 -3.38 18.74 8.32
CA MET A 90 -3.71 19.35 7.02
C MET A 90 -2.71 20.46 6.65
N THR A 91 -1.43 20.08 6.58
CA THR A 91 -0.38 20.89 5.93
C THR A 91 -0.73 21.12 4.46
N ARG A 92 -0.07 22.07 3.78
CA ARG A 92 -0.30 22.31 2.35
C ARG A 92 -0.20 21.04 1.51
N SER A 93 0.81 20.20 1.77
CA SER A 93 1.04 18.94 1.06
C SER A 93 -0.07 17.92 1.31
N ASN A 94 -0.44 17.72 2.58
CA ASN A 94 -1.49 16.77 2.97
C ASN A 94 -2.88 17.24 2.51
N ALA A 95 -3.16 18.54 2.58
CA ALA A 95 -4.40 19.14 2.11
C ALA A 95 -4.56 18.98 0.59
N ARG A 96 -3.51 19.24 -0.19
CA ARG A 96 -3.51 19.04 -1.65
C ARG A 96 -3.82 17.59 -2.02
N THR A 97 -3.13 16.64 -1.39
CA THR A 97 -3.35 15.20 -1.61
C THR A 97 -4.76 14.78 -1.21
N THR A 98 -5.26 15.29 -0.08
CA THR A 98 -6.63 15.05 0.41
C THR A 98 -7.66 15.58 -0.58
N LEU A 99 -7.52 16.83 -1.04
CA LEU A 99 -8.43 17.44 -2.00
C LEU A 99 -8.46 16.68 -3.34
N LEU A 100 -7.30 16.22 -3.80
CA LEU A 100 -7.22 15.38 -5.00
C LEU A 100 -7.99 14.07 -4.83
N GLY A 101 -7.82 13.40 -3.69
CA GLY A 101 -8.57 12.18 -3.38
C GLY A 101 -10.08 12.41 -3.25
N LEU A 102 -10.49 13.52 -2.62
CA LEU A 102 -11.90 13.90 -2.51
C LEU A 102 -12.51 14.24 -3.87
N ALA A 103 -11.77 14.94 -4.74
CA ALA A 103 -12.20 15.25 -6.10
C ALA A 103 -12.40 13.97 -6.93
N MET A 104 -11.54 12.95 -6.75
CA MET A 104 -11.75 11.64 -7.36
C MET A 104 -13.05 10.98 -6.85
N LEU A 105 -13.29 11.01 -5.54
CA LEU A 105 -14.48 10.38 -4.95
C LEU A 105 -15.80 11.01 -5.43
N GLN A 106 -15.81 12.25 -5.91
CA GLN A 106 -17.00 12.86 -6.50
C GLN A 106 -17.54 12.07 -7.71
N HIS A 107 -16.67 11.31 -8.39
CA HIS A 107 -17.03 10.53 -9.58
C HIS A 107 -17.25 9.04 -9.29
N VAL A 108 -17.20 8.60 -8.03
CA VAL A 108 -17.23 7.17 -7.64
C VAL A 108 -18.55 6.45 -7.98
N LEU A 109 -19.64 7.21 -8.16
CA LEU A 109 -20.95 6.69 -8.55
C LEU A 109 -21.19 6.73 -10.07
N GLU A 110 -20.35 7.45 -10.81
CA GLU A 110 -20.53 7.74 -12.24
C GLU A 110 -19.53 6.98 -13.11
N GLN A 111 -18.33 6.73 -12.60
CA GLN A 111 -17.22 6.12 -13.34
C GLN A 111 -16.90 4.71 -12.83
N GLU A 112 -16.23 3.93 -13.69
CA GLU A 112 -15.69 2.64 -13.31
C GLU A 112 -14.51 2.79 -12.33
N SER A 113 -14.44 1.88 -11.36
CA SER A 113 -13.51 1.99 -10.23
C SER A 113 -12.03 1.90 -10.64
N ALA A 114 -11.69 1.11 -11.66
CA ALA A 114 -10.30 0.95 -12.09
C ALA A 114 -9.75 2.20 -12.81
N PRO A 115 -10.38 2.72 -13.88
CA PRO A 115 -9.94 3.98 -14.51
C PRO A 115 -9.90 5.15 -13.52
N LEU A 116 -10.87 5.22 -12.61
CA LEU A 116 -10.95 6.29 -11.62
C LEU A 116 -9.78 6.23 -10.62
N TYR A 117 -9.45 5.03 -10.13
CA TYR A 117 -8.31 4.82 -9.24
C TYR A 117 -6.97 5.12 -9.93
N TRP A 118 -6.76 4.63 -11.15
CA TRP A 118 -5.51 4.87 -11.88
C TRP A 118 -5.33 6.33 -12.28
N THR A 119 -6.43 7.03 -12.58
CA THR A 119 -6.43 8.49 -12.78
C THR A 119 -5.92 9.22 -11.54
N TYR A 120 -6.32 8.79 -10.34
CA TYR A 120 -5.79 9.36 -9.09
C TYR A 120 -4.27 9.15 -8.96
N ILE A 121 -3.78 7.92 -9.18
CA ILE A 121 -2.33 7.61 -9.10
C ILE A 121 -1.55 8.41 -10.16
N HIS A 122 -2.05 8.48 -11.39
CA HIS A 122 -1.42 9.25 -12.46
C HIS A 122 -1.35 10.74 -12.12
N ARG A 123 -2.44 11.34 -11.62
CA ARG A 123 -2.45 12.74 -11.18
C ARG A 123 -1.45 12.98 -10.04
N ARG A 124 -1.34 12.06 -9.08
CA ARG A 124 -0.31 12.12 -8.03
C ARG A 124 1.10 12.15 -8.62
N GLY A 125 1.38 11.34 -9.65
CA GLY A 125 2.66 11.40 -10.36
C GLY A 125 2.92 12.78 -10.98
N LEU A 126 1.94 13.36 -11.68
CA LEU A 126 2.08 14.69 -12.26
C LEU A 126 2.39 15.75 -11.20
N GLU A 127 1.79 15.66 -10.01
CA GLU A 127 2.11 16.56 -8.89
C GLU A 127 3.54 16.40 -8.36
N LEU A 128 4.11 15.21 -8.51
CA LEU A 128 5.50 14.89 -8.19
C LEU A 128 6.46 15.14 -9.37
N GLY A 129 5.96 15.68 -10.48
CA GLY A 129 6.76 16.01 -11.66
C GLY A 129 7.10 14.82 -12.56
N ARG A 130 6.34 13.71 -12.46
CA ARG A 130 6.55 12.51 -13.29
C ARG A 130 5.27 12.07 -13.99
N GLN A 131 5.36 11.88 -15.30
CA GLN A 131 4.30 11.27 -16.10
C GLN A 131 4.58 9.77 -16.25
N ALA A 132 3.52 8.95 -16.31
CA ALA A 132 3.66 7.54 -16.65
C ALA A 132 3.50 7.34 -18.16
N GLU A 133 4.52 6.77 -18.79
CA GLU A 133 4.49 6.43 -20.22
C GLU A 133 4.32 4.91 -20.40
N GLU A 134 4.90 4.13 -19.49
CA GLU A 134 4.80 2.68 -19.47
C GLU A 134 4.12 2.15 -18.20
N PRO A 135 3.61 0.90 -18.20
CA PRO A 135 3.04 0.28 -17.00
C PRO A 135 3.97 0.29 -15.79
N ALA A 136 5.29 0.12 -16.01
CA ALA A 136 6.29 0.18 -14.95
C ALA A 136 6.36 1.56 -14.28
N ASP A 137 6.14 2.65 -15.04
CA ASP A 137 6.08 4.00 -14.47
C ASP A 137 4.88 4.14 -13.55
N LEU A 138 3.70 3.67 -13.97
CA LEU A 138 2.49 3.75 -13.15
C LEU A 138 2.62 2.92 -11.87
N ALA A 139 3.28 1.76 -11.95
CA ALA A 139 3.63 0.95 -10.78
C ALA A 139 4.56 1.70 -9.82
N LEU A 140 5.58 2.37 -10.35
CA LEU A 140 6.49 3.20 -9.55
C LEU A 140 5.77 4.41 -8.93
N LEU A 141 4.84 5.05 -9.64
CA LEU A 141 4.03 6.13 -9.08
C LEU A 141 3.14 5.66 -7.92
N ARG A 142 2.58 4.44 -8.03
CA ARG A 142 1.85 3.82 -6.91
C ARG A 142 2.79 3.53 -5.74
N LEU A 143 3.99 3.03 -6.00
CA LEU A 143 5.02 2.83 -4.97
C LEU A 143 5.42 4.17 -4.32
N ALA A 144 5.55 5.25 -5.09
CA ALA A 144 5.83 6.59 -4.58
C ALA A 144 4.71 7.08 -3.63
N CYS A 145 3.45 6.78 -3.94
CA CYS A 145 2.34 7.03 -3.01
C CYS A 145 2.50 6.24 -1.70
N ASN A 146 2.90 4.96 -1.76
CA ASN A 146 3.13 4.12 -0.58
C ASN A 146 4.31 4.63 0.26
N CYS A 147 5.36 5.15 -0.39
CA CYS A 147 6.49 5.83 0.26
C CYS A 147 6.15 7.23 0.80
N ARG A 148 4.92 7.71 0.59
CA ARG A 148 4.47 9.07 0.93
C ARG A 148 5.37 10.16 0.31
N ALA A 149 5.85 9.91 -0.92
CA ALA A 149 6.67 10.85 -1.66
C ALA A 149 5.96 12.21 -1.81
N GLN A 150 6.71 13.29 -1.60
CA GLN A 150 6.21 14.67 -1.68
C GLN A 150 6.94 15.51 -2.72
N THR A 151 8.13 15.08 -3.16
CA THR A 151 8.97 15.80 -4.12
C THR A 151 9.36 14.93 -5.31
N ALA A 152 9.90 15.56 -6.35
CA ALA A 152 10.51 14.86 -7.48
C ALA A 152 11.79 14.10 -7.07
N GLU A 153 12.51 14.60 -6.06
CA GLU A 153 13.68 13.94 -5.48
C GLU A 153 13.30 12.61 -4.81
N ASP A 154 12.20 12.58 -4.04
CA ASP A 154 11.68 11.32 -3.48
C ASP A 154 11.40 10.28 -4.57
N VAL A 155 10.90 10.71 -5.74
CA VAL A 155 10.62 9.82 -6.87
C VAL A 155 11.91 9.35 -7.54
N ALA A 156 12.93 10.21 -7.63
CA ALA A 156 14.25 9.85 -8.17
C ALA A 156 14.94 8.80 -7.29
N ASP A 157 14.94 8.98 -5.97
CA ASP A 157 15.47 7.99 -5.02
C ASP A 157 14.79 6.61 -5.19
N LEU A 158 13.47 6.62 -5.42
CA LEU A 158 12.72 5.39 -5.65
C LEU A 158 13.01 4.77 -7.02
N GLN A 159 13.22 5.59 -8.06
CA GLN A 159 13.66 5.10 -9.35
C GLN A 159 15.03 4.41 -9.24
N ASP A 160 15.98 5.02 -8.53
CA ASP A 160 17.31 4.43 -8.33
C ASP A 160 17.23 3.09 -7.58
N ALA A 161 16.34 2.98 -6.59
CA ALA A 161 16.07 1.71 -5.90
C ALA A 161 15.39 0.68 -6.81
N TRP A 162 14.49 1.13 -7.69
CA TRP A 162 13.79 0.29 -8.66
C TRP A 162 14.75 -0.26 -9.73
N ASP A 163 15.68 0.55 -10.23
CA ASP A 163 16.66 0.16 -11.26
C ASP A 163 17.73 -0.81 -10.74
N GLN A 164 17.89 -0.88 -9.41
CA GLN A 164 18.72 -1.90 -8.78
C GLN A 164 18.11 -3.31 -8.87
N LEU A 165 16.81 -3.44 -9.13
CA LEU A 165 16.15 -4.72 -9.34
C LEU A 165 16.50 -5.32 -10.70
N THR A 166 16.37 -6.64 -10.82
CA THR A 166 16.41 -7.35 -12.11
C THR A 166 15.12 -7.13 -12.89
N THR A 167 15.15 -7.32 -14.21
CA THR A 167 13.97 -7.19 -15.08
C THR A 167 12.82 -8.10 -14.60
N SER A 168 13.13 -9.32 -14.15
CA SER A 168 12.13 -10.23 -13.60
C SER A 168 11.50 -9.72 -12.30
N GLU A 169 12.28 -9.12 -11.41
CA GLU A 169 11.78 -8.54 -10.15
C GLU A 169 10.92 -7.30 -10.42
N GLN A 170 11.35 -6.42 -11.33
CA GLN A 170 10.56 -5.27 -11.77
C GLN A 170 9.22 -5.70 -12.40
N ALA A 171 9.23 -6.77 -13.22
CA ALA A 171 8.00 -7.31 -13.80
C ALA A 171 7.04 -7.85 -12.72
N ASP A 172 7.56 -8.55 -11.71
CA ASP A 172 6.74 -9.07 -10.61
C ASP A 172 6.12 -7.97 -9.75
N LEU A 173 6.90 -6.92 -9.46
CA LEU A 173 6.41 -5.73 -8.75
C LEU A 173 5.45 -4.92 -9.60
N THR A 174 5.71 -4.75 -10.90
CA THR A 174 4.78 -4.06 -11.81
C THR A 174 3.44 -4.77 -11.83
N LYS A 175 3.44 -6.10 -11.99
CA LYS A 175 2.22 -6.91 -11.92
C LYS A 175 1.52 -6.77 -10.57
N HIS A 176 2.27 -6.73 -9.47
CA HIS A 176 1.70 -6.54 -8.14
C HIS A 176 1.04 -5.16 -7.97
N PHE A 177 1.78 -4.09 -8.25
CA PHE A 177 1.32 -2.72 -8.09
C PHE A 177 0.24 -2.32 -9.10
N LEU A 178 0.06 -3.05 -10.20
CA LEU A 178 -1.05 -2.83 -11.13
C LEU A 178 -2.22 -3.83 -10.98
N ALA A 179 -2.14 -4.77 -10.03
CA ALA A 179 -3.25 -5.69 -9.77
C ALA A 179 -4.47 -4.93 -9.25
N ASP A 180 -5.63 -5.18 -9.86
CA ASP A 180 -6.86 -4.41 -9.63
C ASP A 180 -7.74 -4.98 -8.49
N GLY A 181 -7.58 -6.26 -8.14
CA GLY A 181 -8.46 -6.98 -7.21
C GLY A 181 -9.85 -7.26 -7.79
N ILE A 182 -10.07 -6.98 -9.07
CA ILE A 182 -11.33 -7.17 -9.79
C ILE A 182 -11.15 -8.34 -10.75
N THR A 183 -10.28 -8.15 -11.75
CA THR A 183 -9.94 -9.15 -12.75
C THR A 183 -8.72 -9.97 -12.28
N MET A 184 -7.68 -9.27 -11.85
CA MET A 184 -6.41 -9.82 -11.37
C MET A 184 -6.41 -9.89 -9.85
N GLN A 185 -5.98 -11.04 -9.31
CA GLN A 185 -5.80 -11.17 -7.86
C GLN A 185 -4.78 -10.15 -7.37
N ALA A 186 -5.20 -9.31 -6.42
CA ALA A 186 -4.33 -8.34 -5.79
C ALA A 186 -3.88 -8.82 -4.41
N VAL A 187 -2.62 -8.55 -4.07
CA VAL A 187 -2.10 -8.73 -2.73
C VAL A 187 -2.02 -7.34 -2.10
N VAL A 188 -2.73 -7.10 -1.00
CA VAL A 188 -2.67 -5.83 -0.27
C VAL A 188 -1.73 -6.01 0.91
N CYS A 189 -0.57 -5.37 0.84
CA CYS A 189 0.45 -5.42 1.88
C CYS A 189 0.22 -4.32 2.91
N GLU A 190 -0.54 -4.62 3.96
CA GLU A 190 -0.74 -3.67 5.05
C GLU A 190 0.58 -3.38 5.77
N PHE A 191 0.75 -2.14 6.22
CA PHE A 191 1.99 -1.62 6.81
C PHE A 191 3.17 -1.53 5.82
N LEU A 192 2.97 -1.74 4.52
CA LEU A 192 4.03 -1.50 3.53
C LEU A 192 4.58 -0.05 3.59
N PRO A 193 3.76 1.01 3.73
CA PRO A 193 4.29 2.36 3.94
C PRO A 193 5.23 2.47 5.14
N LEU A 194 4.94 1.75 6.23
CA LEU A 194 5.78 1.74 7.42
C LEU A 194 7.09 0.96 7.20
N CYS A 195 7.05 -0.14 6.45
CA CYS A 195 8.25 -0.85 6.02
C CYS A 195 9.17 0.06 5.19
N LEU A 196 8.60 0.81 4.24
CA LEU A 196 9.34 1.73 3.36
C LEU A 196 9.94 2.90 4.15
N GLU A 197 9.17 3.51 5.05
CA GLU A 197 9.65 4.57 5.95
C GLU A 197 10.84 4.10 6.80
N ARG A 198 10.74 2.89 7.36
CA ARG A 198 11.79 2.30 8.19
C ARG A 198 13.01 1.90 7.37
N ALA A 199 12.84 1.39 6.15
CA ALA A 199 13.95 1.11 5.25
C ALA A 199 14.72 2.40 4.89
N ARG A 200 14.02 3.49 4.52
CA ARG A 200 14.67 4.79 4.26
C ARG A 200 15.49 5.30 5.46
N SER A 201 15.06 4.98 6.68
CA SER A 201 15.70 5.44 7.92
C SER A 201 16.78 4.49 8.46
N ASN A 202 16.88 3.26 7.93
CA ASN A 202 17.83 2.25 8.41
C ASN A 202 19.01 2.09 7.43
N PRO A 203 20.26 2.41 7.82
CA PRO A 203 21.42 2.29 6.93
C PRO A 203 21.74 0.85 6.48
N PHE A 204 21.17 -0.16 7.15
CA PHE A 204 21.38 -1.58 6.84
C PHE A 204 20.26 -2.17 5.97
N VAL A 205 19.17 -1.43 5.73
CA VAL A 205 18.03 -1.88 4.92
C VAL A 205 17.71 -0.84 3.86
N THR A 206 18.30 -0.99 2.67
CA THR A 206 17.96 -0.12 1.54
C THR A 206 16.55 -0.39 1.03
N VAL A 207 15.92 0.59 0.39
CA VAL A 207 14.63 0.39 -0.29
C VAL A 207 14.72 -0.70 -1.34
N ALA A 208 15.82 -0.77 -2.10
CA ALA A 208 16.05 -1.83 -3.08
C ALA A 208 16.07 -3.23 -2.44
N ALA A 209 16.75 -3.39 -1.29
CA ALA A 209 16.76 -4.66 -0.56
C ALA A 209 15.36 -5.03 -0.06
N LEU A 210 14.58 -4.06 0.44
CA LEU A 210 13.19 -4.29 0.84
C LEU A 210 12.32 -4.72 -0.36
N LEU A 211 12.48 -4.11 -1.53
CA LEU A 211 11.75 -4.48 -2.73
C LEU A 211 12.09 -5.91 -3.20
N GLN A 212 13.34 -6.34 -3.08
CA GLN A 212 13.76 -7.73 -3.36
C GLN A 212 13.07 -8.71 -2.40
N VAL A 213 13.09 -8.42 -1.10
CA VAL A 213 12.38 -9.20 -0.07
C VAL A 213 10.88 -9.23 -0.35
N LEU A 214 10.29 -8.11 -0.79
CA LEU A 214 8.89 -8.04 -1.15
C LEU A 214 8.56 -8.94 -2.35
N VAL A 215 9.41 -9.03 -3.38
CA VAL A 215 9.22 -9.96 -4.50
C VAL A 215 9.17 -11.42 -4.02
N GLU A 216 10.11 -11.82 -3.16
CA GLU A 216 10.13 -13.17 -2.58
C GLU A 216 8.85 -13.45 -1.78
N LEU A 217 8.43 -12.50 -0.94
CA LEU A 217 7.19 -12.60 -0.17
C LEU A 217 5.97 -12.72 -1.08
N LEU A 218 5.84 -11.88 -2.10
CA LEU A 218 4.69 -11.89 -3.01
C LEU A 218 4.57 -13.22 -3.77
N ARG A 219 5.69 -13.82 -4.16
CA ARG A 219 5.71 -15.16 -4.77
C ARG A 219 5.24 -16.24 -3.78
N ALA A 220 5.70 -16.17 -2.53
CA ALA A 220 5.27 -17.09 -1.48
C ALA A 220 3.76 -16.96 -1.18
N VAL A 221 3.26 -15.74 -1.01
CA VAL A 221 1.84 -15.47 -0.77
C VAL A 221 0.98 -15.97 -1.92
N ARG A 222 1.32 -15.64 -3.17
CA ARG A 222 0.56 -16.11 -4.35
C ARG A 222 0.54 -17.64 -4.47
N SER A 223 1.60 -18.31 -4.03
CA SER A 223 1.67 -19.77 -4.04
C SER A 223 0.82 -20.41 -2.93
N ALA A 224 0.66 -19.72 -1.80
CA ALA A 224 -0.12 -20.19 -0.66
C ALA A 224 -1.58 -19.73 -0.66
N ALA A 225 -1.90 -18.67 -1.40
CA ALA A 225 -3.21 -18.05 -1.39
C ALA A 225 -4.28 -18.95 -2.03
N PRO A 226 -5.49 -19.01 -1.45
CA PRO A 226 -6.63 -19.66 -2.10
C PRO A 226 -6.94 -19.00 -3.45
N GLY A 227 -7.08 -19.79 -4.52
CA GLY A 227 -7.32 -19.28 -5.87
C GLY A 227 -8.66 -18.56 -6.08
N SER A 228 -9.61 -18.68 -5.14
CA SER A 228 -10.93 -18.04 -5.21
C SER A 228 -10.94 -16.58 -4.78
N GLN A 229 -9.99 -16.14 -3.95
CA GLN A 229 -9.97 -14.79 -3.40
C GLN A 229 -9.37 -13.80 -4.41
N LYS A 230 -10.08 -12.70 -4.68
CA LYS A 230 -9.60 -11.63 -5.56
C LYS A 230 -8.67 -10.63 -4.87
N ILE A 231 -8.82 -10.47 -3.56
CA ILE A 231 -7.95 -9.65 -2.73
C ILE A 231 -7.41 -10.55 -1.63
N VAL A 232 -6.09 -10.53 -1.45
CA VAL A 232 -5.39 -11.25 -0.39
C VAL A 232 -4.65 -10.23 0.45
N THR A 233 -5.00 -10.13 1.73
CA THR A 233 -4.37 -9.18 2.64
C THR A 233 -3.18 -9.82 3.35
N VAL A 234 -2.08 -9.08 3.46
CA VAL A 234 -0.85 -9.51 4.13
C VAL A 234 -0.43 -8.46 5.14
N ASP A 235 -0.38 -8.84 6.41
CA ASP A 235 0.11 -8.01 7.50
C ASP A 235 1.64 -8.03 7.55
N LEU A 236 2.26 -6.86 7.36
CA LEU A 236 3.71 -6.67 7.46
C LEU A 236 4.17 -6.01 8.76
N GLY A 237 3.34 -5.95 9.80
CA GLY A 237 3.64 -5.25 11.05
C GLY A 237 4.91 -5.75 11.75
N ASP A 238 5.10 -7.06 11.85
CA ASP A 238 6.31 -7.65 12.45
C ASP A 238 7.54 -7.47 11.55
N LEU A 239 7.39 -7.61 10.23
CA LEU A 239 8.46 -7.29 9.27
C LEU A 239 8.89 -5.83 9.37
N ALA A 240 7.94 -4.91 9.49
CA ALA A 240 8.24 -3.50 9.73
C ALA A 240 9.04 -3.35 11.02
N ALA A 241 8.65 -4.02 12.11
CA ALA A 241 9.35 -3.91 13.40
C ALA A 241 10.78 -4.44 13.29
N PHE A 242 10.95 -5.52 12.55
CA PHE A 242 12.25 -6.12 12.26
C PHE A 242 13.15 -5.19 11.45
N ILE A 243 12.63 -4.53 10.41
CA ILE A 243 13.36 -3.53 9.62
C ILE A 243 13.91 -2.42 10.51
N LEU A 244 13.18 -1.98 11.54
CA LEU A 244 13.66 -0.93 12.45
C LEU A 244 14.90 -1.38 13.27
N MET A 245 15.00 -2.67 13.56
CA MET A 245 15.93 -3.20 14.57
C MET A 245 17.18 -3.85 13.96
N VAL A 246 17.13 -4.28 12.71
CA VAL A 246 18.22 -5.01 12.05
C VAL A 246 19.41 -4.10 11.75
N GLN A 247 20.60 -4.55 12.12
CA GLN A 247 21.88 -3.84 11.95
C GLN A 247 22.82 -4.56 10.99
N ASN A 248 22.26 -5.42 10.13
CA ASN A 248 23.01 -6.30 9.25
C ASN A 248 22.19 -6.60 7.99
N SER A 249 22.66 -6.12 6.85
CA SER A 249 21.97 -6.25 5.57
C SER A 249 21.79 -7.70 5.13
N TYR A 250 22.75 -8.58 5.43
CA TYR A 250 22.65 -10.01 5.11
C TYR A 250 21.52 -10.70 5.89
N ILE A 251 21.37 -10.36 7.17
CA ILE A 251 20.30 -10.88 8.03
C ILE A 251 18.94 -10.43 7.52
N PHE A 252 18.83 -9.16 7.12
CA PHE A 252 17.61 -8.67 6.50
C PHE A 252 17.31 -9.40 5.18
N ALA A 253 18.29 -9.50 4.29
CA ALA A 253 18.10 -10.06 2.96
C ALA A 253 17.91 -11.59 2.94
N THR A 254 17.98 -12.26 4.09
CA THR A 254 17.70 -13.69 4.26
C THR A 254 16.55 -13.96 5.23
N CYS A 255 15.90 -12.91 5.77
CA CYS A 255 14.93 -13.04 6.86
C CYS A 255 13.74 -13.94 6.50
N LEU A 256 13.24 -13.88 5.25
CA LEU A 256 12.10 -14.67 4.81
C LEU A 256 12.36 -16.18 4.79
N SER A 257 13.61 -16.61 4.61
CA SER A 257 13.96 -18.05 4.65
C SER A 257 13.65 -18.71 5.99
N ARG A 258 13.50 -17.89 7.04
CA ARG A 258 13.17 -18.31 8.40
C ARG A 258 11.92 -17.61 8.93
N ALA A 259 11.18 -16.90 8.08
CA ALA A 259 9.90 -16.32 8.48
C ALA A 259 8.79 -17.35 8.29
N THR A 260 7.70 -17.22 9.03
CA THR A 260 6.50 -18.03 8.84
C THR A 260 5.39 -17.17 8.29
N LEU A 261 4.73 -17.67 7.25
CA LEU A 261 3.55 -17.06 6.66
C LEU A 261 2.32 -17.80 7.19
N THR A 262 1.54 -17.17 8.08
CA THR A 262 0.35 -17.80 8.68
C THR A 262 -0.95 -17.19 8.17
N LEU A 263 -1.91 -18.02 7.73
CA LEU A 263 -3.23 -17.56 7.29
C LEU A 263 -4.21 -17.61 8.48
N ARG A 264 -4.81 -16.48 8.84
CA ARG A 264 -5.84 -16.38 9.89
C ARG A 264 -6.97 -15.49 9.37
N GLU A 265 -8.20 -15.98 9.38
CA GLU A 265 -9.38 -15.19 8.97
C GLU A 265 -9.19 -14.50 7.60
N GLU A 266 -8.72 -15.25 6.59
CA GLU A 266 -8.48 -14.75 5.22
C GLU A 266 -7.32 -13.73 5.07
N ARG A 267 -6.56 -13.50 6.15
CA ARG A 267 -5.42 -12.59 6.18
C ARG A 267 -4.13 -13.35 6.46
N PHE A 268 -3.11 -13.09 5.66
CA PHE A 268 -1.77 -13.59 5.93
C PHE A 268 -1.03 -12.70 6.92
N TYR A 269 -0.24 -13.31 7.78
CA TYR A 269 0.65 -12.65 8.71
C TYR A 269 2.08 -13.11 8.44
N VAL A 270 2.99 -12.15 8.28
CA VAL A 270 4.42 -12.43 8.17
C VAL A 270 5.03 -12.34 9.56
N ASP A 271 5.29 -13.49 10.17
CA ASP A 271 5.94 -13.59 11.48
C ASP A 271 7.44 -13.85 11.27
N VAL A 272 8.28 -12.89 11.65
CA VAL A 272 9.73 -13.01 11.62
C VAL A 272 10.16 -13.90 12.80
N SER A 273 10.88 -15.00 12.53
CA SER A 273 11.21 -15.95 13.59
C SER A 273 12.07 -15.37 14.71
N GLN A 274 11.96 -15.97 15.89
CA GLN A 274 12.81 -15.68 17.05
C GLN A 274 14.31 -15.83 16.73
N GLU A 275 14.67 -16.72 15.80
CA GLU A 275 16.05 -16.85 15.35
C GLU A 275 16.52 -15.59 14.62
N ASN A 276 15.74 -15.03 13.69
CA ASN A 276 16.08 -13.75 13.07
C ASN A 276 16.19 -12.62 14.10
N TRP A 277 15.25 -12.57 15.05
CA TRP A 277 15.23 -11.56 16.11
C TRP A 277 16.47 -11.58 17.02
N ARG A 278 16.99 -12.77 17.35
CA ARG A 278 18.23 -12.90 18.14
C ARG A 278 19.45 -12.33 17.40
N ARG A 279 19.40 -12.28 16.08
CA ARG A 279 20.53 -11.93 15.22
C ARG A 279 20.52 -10.47 14.77
N VAL A 280 19.52 -9.68 15.10
CA VAL A 280 19.38 -8.29 14.61
C VAL A 280 20.59 -7.37 14.91
N ARG A 281 21.38 -7.69 15.94
CA ARG A 281 22.61 -6.96 16.32
C ARG A 281 23.91 -7.72 16.03
N GLU A 282 23.84 -8.84 15.32
CA GLU A 282 25.04 -9.57 14.94
C GLU A 282 25.88 -8.71 13.98
N PRO A 283 27.16 -8.46 14.29
CA PRO A 283 28.01 -7.70 13.40
C PRO A 283 28.14 -8.42 12.05
N ALA A 284 28.37 -7.64 10.99
CA ALA A 284 28.73 -8.21 9.70
C ALA A 284 30.06 -8.97 9.86
N THR A 285 30.03 -10.28 9.63
CA THR A 285 31.24 -11.11 9.59
C THR A 285 31.78 -11.16 8.16
N ASP A 286 33.06 -11.51 7.99
CA ASP A 286 33.66 -11.68 6.66
C ASP A 286 32.88 -12.65 5.77
N VAL A 287 32.29 -13.68 6.38
CA VAL A 287 31.43 -14.65 5.68
C VAL A 287 30.14 -13.99 5.18
N ALA A 288 29.52 -13.12 5.97
CA ALA A 288 28.32 -12.38 5.55
C ALA A 288 28.64 -11.39 4.43
N LEU A 289 29.80 -10.73 4.48
CA LEU A 289 30.28 -9.84 3.42
C LEU A 289 30.53 -10.62 2.13
N LEU A 290 31.22 -11.75 2.20
CA LEU A 290 31.44 -12.64 1.05
C LEU A 290 30.12 -13.14 0.45
N ALA A 291 29.17 -13.55 1.28
CA ALA A 291 27.86 -13.99 0.80
C ALA A 291 27.09 -12.87 0.09
N THR A 292 27.21 -11.63 0.58
CA THR A 292 26.61 -10.45 -0.05
C THR A 292 27.27 -10.15 -1.39
N SER A 293 28.60 -10.14 -1.46
CA SER A 293 29.34 -9.94 -2.72
C SER A 293 29.06 -11.02 -3.76
N VAL A 294 28.92 -12.28 -3.36
CA VAL A 294 28.52 -13.36 -4.26
C VAL A 294 27.10 -13.13 -4.80
N ARG A 295 26.15 -12.72 -3.94
CA ARG A 295 24.79 -12.40 -4.36
C ARG A 295 24.78 -11.23 -5.36
N GLU A 296 25.52 -10.17 -5.10
CA GLU A 296 25.66 -9.01 -6.01
C GLU A 296 26.26 -9.43 -7.36
N LEU A 297 27.30 -10.26 -7.37
CA LEU A 297 27.90 -10.79 -8.60
C LEU A 297 26.90 -11.64 -9.41
N VAL A 298 26.13 -12.49 -8.74
CA VAL A 298 25.08 -13.30 -9.39
C VAL A 298 23.98 -12.41 -9.95
N GLN A 299 23.54 -11.38 -9.22
CA GLN A 299 22.54 -10.42 -9.70
C GLN A 299 23.06 -9.64 -10.91
N LYS A 300 24.32 -9.18 -10.88
CA LYS A 300 24.95 -8.49 -12.01
C LYS A 300 25.05 -9.38 -13.25
N SER A 301 25.39 -10.66 -13.07
CA SER A 301 25.39 -11.65 -14.16
C SER A 301 24.00 -11.84 -14.75
N ARG A 302 22.96 -11.98 -13.92
CA ARG A 302 21.58 -12.11 -14.39
C ARG A 302 21.11 -10.89 -15.17
N LYS A 303 21.45 -9.68 -14.70
CA LYS A 303 21.15 -8.44 -15.43
C LYS A 303 21.79 -8.41 -16.82
N LEU A 304 23.04 -8.85 -16.93
CA LEU A 304 23.73 -8.94 -18.22
C LEU A 304 23.11 -9.98 -19.16
N ASP A 305 22.56 -11.08 -18.61
CA ASP A 305 21.89 -12.10 -19.41
C ASP A 305 20.47 -11.68 -19.81
N ASP A 306 19.75 -10.97 -18.95
CA ASP A 306 18.43 -10.41 -19.26
C ASP A 306 18.54 -9.29 -20.31
N ALA A 307 19.59 -8.46 -20.26
CA ALA A 307 19.85 -7.44 -21.29
C ALA A 307 20.06 -8.03 -22.70
N LYS A 308 20.45 -9.31 -22.81
CA LYS A 308 20.59 -10.02 -24.10
C LYS A 308 19.26 -10.57 -24.62
N LYS A 309 18.24 -10.71 -23.78
CA LYS A 309 16.92 -11.23 -24.18
C LYS A 309 16.06 -10.06 -24.64
N THR A 310 15.53 -10.15 -25.86
CA THR A 310 14.57 -9.16 -26.37
C THR A 310 13.29 -9.22 -25.51
N PRO A 311 12.82 -8.10 -24.94
CA PRO A 311 11.64 -8.10 -24.08
C PRO A 311 10.39 -8.46 -24.90
N GLN A 312 9.67 -9.50 -24.49
CA GLN A 312 8.29 -9.73 -24.93
C GLN A 312 7.39 -8.73 -24.18
N GLN A 313 6.98 -7.66 -24.87
CA GLN A 313 6.05 -6.67 -24.32
C GLN A 313 4.66 -7.30 -24.12
N VAL A 314 4.23 -7.40 -22.86
CA VAL A 314 2.83 -7.63 -22.51
C VAL A 314 2.14 -6.26 -22.56
N LEU A 315 1.45 -5.98 -23.65
CA LEU A 315 0.71 -4.73 -23.84
C LEU A 315 -0.49 -4.70 -22.87
N VAL A 316 -0.36 -3.95 -21.78
CA VAL A 316 -1.51 -3.52 -20.99
C VAL A 316 -1.98 -2.20 -21.60
N LYS A 317 -3.11 -2.21 -22.30
CA LYS A 317 -3.74 -0.97 -22.77
C LYS A 317 -4.29 -0.23 -21.56
N CYS A 318 -3.59 0.83 -21.16
CA CYS A 318 -4.14 1.87 -20.31
C CYS A 318 -4.72 2.93 -21.25
N ASP A 319 -6.02 2.90 -21.49
CA ASP A 319 -6.71 4.01 -22.16
C ASP A 319 -6.84 5.13 -21.11
N PHE A 320 -6.01 6.17 -21.23
CA PHE A 320 -6.02 7.37 -20.38
C PHE A 320 -7.00 8.43 -20.88
#